data_AF-A0A073K2W4-F1
#
_entry.id   AF-A0A073K2W4-F1
#
_cell.length_a   1.000
_cell.length_b   1.000
_cell.length_c   1.000
_cell.angle_alpha   90.00
_cell.angle_beta   90.00
_cell.angle_gamma   90.00
#
_symmetry.space_group_name_H-M   'P 1'
#
loop_
_entity.id
_entity.type
_entity.pdbx_description
1 polymer ?
#
loop_
_entity_poly.entity_id
_entity_poly.type
_entity_poly.pdbx_seq_one_letter_code
_entity_poly.pdbx_strand_id
1 'polypeptide(L)'
;MKKLGKTILSGIILSSGLLFGTSDAFAMGSKGSGNMGFSTDANVYSRNATSIDVSGWTSAGNVAIELVTQGGNVVAREDRYFGVDGGSFNVSFPTRGLSTGLYDVHVNGGWGANYYHRELTSYLKVNY
;
A
#
# COMPACT_ATOMS: atom_id res chain seq x y z
N MET A 1 -43.98 10.81 -18.76
CA MET A 1 -43.32 9.51 -19.03
C MET A 1 -41.81 9.70 -18.99
N LYS A 2 -41.12 8.95 -18.10
CA LYS A 2 -39.71 8.44 -18.18
C LYS A 2 -38.57 9.48 -18.31
N LYS A 3 -37.46 9.45 -17.58
CA LYS A 3 -36.87 8.52 -16.60
C LYS A 3 -35.74 9.24 -15.85
N LEU A 4 -35.63 8.98 -14.56
CA LEU A 4 -34.53 9.34 -13.67
C LEU A 4 -33.25 8.60 -14.09
N GLY A 5 -32.19 9.34 -14.41
CA GLY A 5 -30.89 8.80 -14.80
C GLY A 5 -29.95 8.69 -13.61
N LYS A 6 -29.95 7.50 -12.98
CA LYS A 6 -28.86 6.87 -12.23
C LYS A 6 -28.20 7.68 -11.10
N THR A 7 -28.78 7.47 -9.92
CA THR A 7 -28.15 7.39 -8.60
C THR A 7 -26.70 6.90 -8.64
N ILE A 8 -25.79 7.73 -8.09
CA ILE A 8 -24.41 7.38 -7.73
C ILE A 8 -24.50 6.40 -6.55
N LEU A 9 -23.99 5.18 -6.71
CA LEU A 9 -24.04 4.16 -5.67
C LEU A 9 -22.67 3.53 -5.45
N SER A 10 -22.36 3.39 -4.15
CA SER A 10 -21.31 2.59 -3.52
C SER A 10 -19.99 3.36 -3.34
N GLY A 11 -19.50 3.69 -2.14
CA GLY A 11 -19.72 3.07 -0.84
C GLY A 11 -18.37 2.56 -0.33
N ILE A 12 -17.69 3.31 0.54
CA ILE A 12 -16.67 2.76 1.42
C ILE A 12 -17.04 3.16 2.83
N ILE A 13 -17.15 2.11 3.64
CA ILE A 13 -17.60 2.08 5.02
C ILE A 13 -16.50 2.70 5.89
N LEU A 14 -16.76 3.88 6.46
CA LEU A 14 -15.97 4.42 7.57
C LEU A 14 -16.42 3.72 8.86
N SER A 15 -15.98 2.47 9.05
CA SER A 15 -16.18 1.79 10.32
C SER A 15 -14.84 1.37 10.91
N SER A 16 -14.60 1.91 12.12
CA SER A 16 -13.66 1.46 13.14
C SER A 16 -12.35 2.25 13.23
N GLY A 17 -12.36 3.23 14.13
CA GLY A 17 -11.17 3.97 14.54
C GLY A 17 -11.46 4.99 15.64
N LEU A 18 -12.24 4.61 16.65
CA LEU A 18 -12.31 5.39 17.89
C LEU A 18 -10.99 5.14 18.65
N LEU A 19 -9.95 5.94 18.41
CA LEU A 19 -8.72 5.92 19.21
C LEU A 19 -8.26 7.36 19.47
N PHE A 20 -8.42 7.77 20.72
CA PHE A 20 -7.88 9.02 21.24
C PHE A 20 -6.34 8.97 21.21
N GLY A 21 -5.73 9.97 20.57
CA GLY A 21 -4.34 10.37 20.84
C GLY A 21 -3.36 10.22 19.66
N THR A 22 -3.01 11.38 19.11
CA THR A 22 -1.78 11.72 18.36
C THR A 22 -1.77 11.46 16.84
N SER A 23 -1.73 12.58 16.10
CA SER A 23 -1.39 12.77 14.68
C SER A 23 -2.25 12.03 13.64
N ASP A 24 -2.91 12.79 12.77
CA ASP A 24 -3.72 12.29 11.66
C ASP A 24 -2.97 11.22 10.83
N ALA A 25 -3.32 9.94 11.04
CA ALA A 25 -2.82 8.84 10.23
C ALA A 25 -3.58 8.85 8.90
N PHE A 26 -2.92 9.28 7.84
CA PHE A 26 -3.49 9.31 6.50
C PHE A 26 -2.95 8.14 5.68
N ALA A 27 -3.84 7.47 4.95
CA ALA A 27 -3.46 6.52 3.92
C ALA A 27 -2.51 7.19 2.91
N MET A 28 -1.41 6.54 2.57
CA MET A 28 -0.38 7.13 1.73
C MET A 28 -0.34 6.47 0.37
N GLY A 29 -0.42 7.29 -0.68
CA GLY A 29 -0.28 6.82 -2.06
C GLY A 29 1.17 6.60 -2.46
N SER A 30 1.32 6.09 -3.68
CA SER A 30 2.61 5.84 -4.32
C SER A 30 2.87 6.78 -5.49
N LYS A 31 4.14 6.92 -5.87
CA LYS A 31 4.61 7.63 -7.08
C LYS A 31 5.46 6.70 -7.94
N GLY A 32 5.63 7.01 -9.22
CA GLY A 32 6.37 6.16 -10.18
C GLY A 32 5.53 5.76 -11.39
N SER A 33 5.74 4.54 -11.88
CA SER A 33 5.10 4.03 -13.12
C SER A 33 3.56 4.09 -13.10
N GLY A 34 2.94 4.45 -14.23
CA GLY A 34 1.48 4.47 -14.39
C GLY A 34 0.82 3.09 -14.56
N ASN A 35 1.61 2.02 -14.79
CA ASN A 35 1.13 0.64 -15.01
C ASN A 35 0.88 -0.16 -13.73
N MET A 36 1.02 0.52 -12.58
CA MET A 36 0.90 -0.05 -11.26
C MET A 36 0.47 1.07 -10.33
N GLY A 37 -0.16 0.76 -9.21
CA GLY A 37 -0.41 1.72 -8.15
C GLY A 37 -0.60 1.00 -6.83
N PHE A 38 -0.23 1.65 -5.74
CA PHE A 38 -0.52 1.16 -4.40
C PHE A 38 -0.71 2.30 -3.41
N SER A 39 -1.28 1.95 -2.27
CA SER A 39 -1.35 2.78 -1.08
C SER A 39 -1.20 1.94 0.18
N THR A 40 -0.83 2.59 1.29
CA THR A 40 -0.90 2.02 2.64
C THR A 40 -2.15 2.49 3.35
N ASP A 41 -2.60 1.73 4.36
CA ASP A 41 -3.73 2.09 5.23
C ASP A 41 -3.43 3.33 6.10
N ALA A 42 -2.17 3.52 6.50
CA ALA A 42 -1.70 4.67 7.25
C ALA A 42 -0.29 5.11 6.83
N ASN A 43 0.12 6.29 7.29
CA ASN A 43 1.48 6.82 7.18
C ASN A 43 2.24 6.85 8.52
N VAL A 44 1.54 6.58 9.64
CA VAL A 44 2.11 6.50 10.98
C VAL A 44 1.55 5.28 11.71
N TYR A 45 2.43 4.44 12.24
CA TYR A 45 2.10 3.21 12.95
C TYR A 45 2.63 3.30 14.37
N SER A 46 1.74 3.22 15.36
CA SER A 46 2.10 3.22 16.78
C SER A 46 2.45 1.81 17.26
N ARG A 47 2.91 1.70 18.51
CA ARG A 47 3.19 0.43 19.19
C ARG A 47 2.01 -0.54 19.21
N ASN A 48 0.79 -0.03 19.09
CA ASN A 48 -0.44 -0.82 19.08
C ASN A 48 -0.85 -1.27 17.66
N ALA A 49 -0.22 -0.73 16.61
CA ALA A 49 -0.47 -1.18 15.24
C ALA A 49 0.05 -2.61 15.09
N THR A 50 -0.73 -3.50 14.48
CA THR A 50 -0.36 -4.91 14.28
C THR A 50 0.29 -5.16 12.92
N SER A 51 -0.05 -4.32 11.93
CA SER A 51 0.40 -4.46 10.56
C SER A 51 0.50 -3.11 9.83
N ILE A 52 1.27 -3.13 8.74
CA ILE A 52 1.27 -2.15 7.67
C ILE A 52 0.55 -2.82 6.50
N ASP A 53 -0.62 -2.34 6.12
CA ASP A 53 -1.44 -2.95 5.08
C ASP A 53 -1.25 -2.21 3.76
N VAL A 54 -0.74 -2.92 2.76
CA VAL A 54 -0.45 -2.40 1.42
C VAL A 54 -1.48 -2.95 0.44
N SER A 55 -2.26 -2.05 -0.16
CA SER A 55 -3.23 -2.38 -1.20
C SER A 55 -2.79 -1.79 -2.53
N GLY A 56 -2.88 -2.56 -3.61
CA GLY A 56 -2.48 -2.07 -4.91
C GLY A 56 -2.99 -2.90 -6.07
N TRP A 57 -2.54 -2.51 -7.26
CA TRP A 57 -2.89 -3.13 -8.51
C TRP A 57 -1.73 -3.02 -9.51
N THR A 58 -1.72 -3.91 -10.49
CA THR A 58 -0.86 -3.84 -11.67
C THR A 58 -1.66 -4.15 -12.93
N SER A 59 -1.35 -3.48 -14.04
CA SER A 59 -1.98 -3.76 -15.34
C SER A 59 -1.49 -5.05 -15.98
N ALA A 60 -0.30 -5.53 -15.60
CA ALA A 60 0.29 -6.76 -16.12
C ALA A 60 1.51 -7.18 -15.28
N GLY A 61 1.77 -8.48 -15.25
CA GLY A 61 2.99 -9.05 -14.72
C GLY A 61 2.95 -9.37 -13.24
N ASN A 62 4.07 -9.88 -12.77
CA ASN A 62 4.25 -10.23 -11.37
C ASN A 62 4.81 -9.03 -10.61
N VAL A 63 4.53 -8.97 -9.32
CA VAL A 63 4.95 -7.86 -8.47
C VAL A 63 5.62 -8.39 -7.20
N ALA A 64 6.66 -7.70 -6.79
CA ALA A 64 7.33 -7.84 -5.52
C ALA A 64 7.03 -6.60 -4.68
N ILE A 65 6.47 -6.80 -3.50
CA ILE A 65 6.17 -5.76 -2.53
C ILE A 65 7.21 -5.88 -1.43
N GLU A 66 7.99 -4.83 -1.20
CA GLU A 66 9.10 -4.82 -0.25
C GLU A 66 8.88 -3.72 0.77
N LEU A 67 8.96 -4.05 2.06
CA LEU A 67 9.09 -3.08 3.13
C LEU A 67 10.58 -2.80 3.32
N VAL A 68 10.95 -1.53 3.20
CA VAL A 68 12.34 -1.10 3.14
C VAL A 68 12.61 -0.08 4.25
N THR A 69 13.74 -0.19 4.93
CA THR A 69 14.19 0.87 5.86
C THR A 69 14.61 2.13 5.08
N GLN A 70 14.62 3.30 5.72
CA GLN A 70 15.18 4.52 5.10
C GLN A 70 16.64 4.35 4.63
N GLY A 71 17.39 3.40 5.22
CA GLY A 71 18.74 3.04 4.79
C GLY A 71 18.81 2.11 3.56
N GLY A 72 17.68 1.72 2.97
CA GLY A 72 17.60 0.89 1.78
C GLY A 72 17.59 -0.62 2.02
N ASN A 73 17.61 -1.08 3.28
CA ASN A 73 17.55 -2.52 3.58
C ASN A 73 16.11 -3.04 3.52
N VAL A 74 15.88 -4.11 2.76
CA VAL A 74 14.60 -4.83 2.73
C VAL A 74 14.45 -5.62 4.03
N VAL A 75 13.37 -5.37 4.76
CA VAL A 75 13.06 -6.05 6.03
C VAL A 75 11.91 -7.04 5.92
N ALA A 76 11.06 -6.90 4.90
CA ALA A 76 10.03 -7.86 4.55
C ALA A 76 9.74 -7.79 3.05
N ARG A 77 9.33 -8.92 2.47
CA ARG A 77 9.00 -9.03 1.05
C ARG A 77 7.87 -10.03 0.83
N GLU A 78 6.98 -9.69 -0.08
CA GLU A 78 5.91 -10.56 -0.57
C GLU A 78 5.83 -10.50 -2.09
N ASP A 79 5.75 -11.66 -2.75
CA ASP A 79 5.63 -11.75 -4.21
C ASP A 79 4.20 -12.16 -4.60
N ARG A 80 3.65 -11.50 -5.63
CA ARG A 80 2.32 -11.79 -6.19
C ARG A 80 2.42 -12.03 -7.69
N TYR A 81 1.75 -13.09 -8.14
CA TYR A 81 1.79 -13.55 -9.53
C TYR A 81 0.44 -13.32 -10.21
N PHE A 82 0.43 -12.52 -11.27
CA PHE A 82 -0.80 -12.15 -11.99
C PHE A 82 -0.78 -12.48 -13.48
N GLY A 83 0.40 -12.66 -14.09
CA GLY A 83 0.51 -12.94 -15.52
C GLY A 83 0.08 -11.75 -16.39
N VAL A 84 -0.38 -12.02 -17.62
CA VAL A 84 -0.65 -11.00 -18.65
C VAL A 84 -1.76 -10.02 -18.27
N ASP A 85 -2.79 -10.50 -17.57
CA ASP A 85 -4.00 -9.72 -17.29
C ASP A 85 -3.87 -8.79 -16.07
N GLY A 86 -2.75 -8.90 -15.34
CA GLY A 86 -2.55 -8.14 -14.12
C GLY A 86 -3.58 -8.49 -13.04
N GLY A 87 -3.70 -7.63 -12.04
CA GLY A 87 -4.62 -7.86 -10.93
C GLY A 87 -4.39 -6.93 -9.75
N SER A 88 -5.20 -7.14 -8.71
CA SER A 88 -5.11 -6.42 -7.44
C SER A 88 -4.47 -7.30 -6.37
N PHE A 89 -3.75 -6.67 -5.45
CA PHE A 89 -3.17 -7.31 -4.28
C PHE A 89 -3.54 -6.56 -3.00
N ASN A 90 -3.55 -7.32 -1.92
CA ASN A 90 -3.48 -6.82 -0.57
C ASN A 90 -2.42 -7.65 0.18
N VAL A 91 -1.49 -6.96 0.84
CA VAL A 91 -0.40 -7.55 1.61
C VAL A 91 -0.35 -6.87 2.97
N SER A 92 -0.09 -7.65 4.01
CA SER A 92 0.01 -7.16 5.38
C SER A 92 1.40 -7.50 5.92
N PHE A 93 2.19 -6.49 6.24
CA PHE A 93 3.49 -6.67 6.89
C PHE A 93 3.33 -6.51 8.40
N PRO A 94 3.72 -7.50 9.22
CA PRO A 94 3.63 -7.36 10.67
C PRO A 94 4.56 -6.26 11.16
N THR A 95 4.06 -5.38 12.03
CA THR A 95 4.88 -4.34 12.70
C THR A 95 5.75 -4.92 13.81
N ARG A 96 5.40 -6.12 14.29
CA ARG A 96 6.15 -6.82 15.34
C ARG A 96 7.57 -7.13 14.87
N GLY A 97 8.56 -6.64 15.62
CA GLY A 97 9.97 -6.83 15.31
C GLY A 97 10.58 -5.71 14.47
N LEU A 98 9.77 -4.75 13.99
CA LEU A 98 10.29 -3.51 13.40
C LEU A 98 10.81 -2.59 14.51
N SER A 99 11.98 -1.99 14.28
CA SER A 99 12.48 -0.92 15.14
C SER A 99 11.76 0.39 14.84
N THR A 100 11.66 1.28 15.83
CA THR A 100 11.22 2.66 15.62
C THR A 100 12.07 3.33 14.54
N GLY A 101 11.43 3.96 13.57
CA GLY A 101 12.13 4.56 12.43
C GLY A 101 11.24 4.89 11.24
N LEU A 102 11.90 5.27 10.14
CA LEU A 102 11.28 5.57 8.86
C LEU A 102 11.44 4.40 7.89
N TYR A 103 10.35 4.08 7.20
CA TYR A 103 10.26 2.97 6.26
C TYR A 103 9.61 3.42 4.96
N ASP A 104 9.95 2.75 3.87
CA ASP A 104 9.32 2.91 2.56
C ASP A 104 8.71 1.57 2.14
N VAL A 105 7.82 1.61 1.16
CA VAL A 105 7.29 0.44 0.49
C VAL A 105 7.67 0.55 -0.96
N HIS A 106 8.45 -0.40 -1.45
CA HIS A 106 8.81 -0.50 -2.85
C HIS A 106 7.95 -1.58 -3.49
N VAL A 107 7.28 -1.22 -4.59
CA VAL A 107 6.59 -2.19 -5.43
C VAL A 107 7.27 -2.24 -6.77
N ASN A 108 7.93 -3.36 -7.01
CA ASN A 108 8.66 -3.67 -8.22
C ASN A 108 7.84 -4.68 -9.02
N GLY A 109 7.70 -4.51 -10.33
CA GLY A 109 7.01 -5.46 -11.16
C GLY A 109 7.47 -5.42 -12.59
N GLY A 110 6.96 -6.34 -13.41
CA GLY A 110 7.32 -6.36 -14.81
C GLY A 110 6.62 -7.44 -15.61
N TRP A 111 6.54 -7.21 -16.90
CA TRP A 111 6.00 -8.14 -17.88
C TRP A 111 6.72 -7.97 -19.22
N GLY A 112 7.23 -9.07 -19.77
CA GLY A 112 8.05 -9.06 -20.99
C GLY A 112 9.28 -8.16 -20.81
N ALA A 113 9.45 -7.19 -21.70
CA ALA A 113 10.55 -6.21 -21.64
C ALA A 113 10.26 -5.00 -20.73
N ASN A 114 9.08 -4.92 -20.13
CA ASN A 114 8.69 -3.76 -19.32
C ASN A 114 8.98 -4.00 -17.83
N TYR A 115 9.58 -2.99 -17.19
CA TYR A 115 9.80 -2.93 -15.76
C TYR A 115 9.01 -1.77 -15.15
N TYR A 116 8.40 -2.03 -14.01
CA TYR A 116 7.58 -1.08 -13.26
C TYR A 116 8.15 -0.95 -11.86
N HIS A 117 8.31 0.29 -11.40
CA HIS A 117 8.73 0.57 -10.04
C HIS A 117 7.88 1.71 -9.49
N ARG A 118 7.45 1.54 -8.24
CA ARG A 118 6.81 2.58 -7.44
C ARG A 118 7.30 2.53 -6.00
N GLU A 119 7.33 3.70 -5.40
CA GLU A 119 7.65 3.94 -4.00
C GLU A 119 6.57 4.83 -3.37
N LEU A 120 6.53 4.96 -2.05
CA LEU A 120 5.58 5.86 -1.39
C LEU A 120 5.89 7.32 -1.72
N THR A 121 4.88 8.19 -1.64
CA THR A 121 5.11 9.64 -1.80
C THR A 121 5.92 10.24 -0.65
N SER A 122 5.94 9.59 0.52
CA SER A 122 6.75 9.92 1.69
C SER A 122 7.03 8.64 2.50
N TYR A 123 7.94 8.69 3.46
CA TYR A 123 8.21 7.56 4.35
C TYR A 123 7.07 7.33 5.35
N LEU A 124 6.81 6.05 5.66
CA LEU A 124 6.04 5.60 6.82
C LEU A 124 6.84 5.86 8.09
N LYS A 125 6.15 6.26 9.16
CA LYS A 125 6.74 6.39 10.49
C LYS A 125 6.27 5.26 11.40
N VAL A 126 7.19 4.42 11.87
CA VAL A 126 6.90 3.37 12.84
C VAL A 126 7.41 3.83 14.21
N ASN A 127 6.51 3.87 15.20
CA ASN A 127 6.76 4.30 16.58
C ASN A 127 6.48 3.14 17.54
N TYR A 128 7.51 2.36 17.87
CA TYR A 128 7.43 1.26 18.82
C TYR A 128 7.67 1.71 20.27
#